data_AF-A0A9D9BYF5-F1
#
_entry.id   AF-A0A9D9BYF5-F1
#
_cell.length_a   1.000
_cell.length_b   1.000
_cell.length_c   1.000
_cell.angle_alpha   90.00
_cell.angle_beta   90.00
_cell.angle_gamma   90.00
#
_symmetry.space_group_name_H-M   'P 1'
#
loop_
_entity.id
_entity.type
_entity.pdbx_description
1 polymer ?
#
loop_
_entity_poly.entity_id
_entity_poly.type
_entity_poly.pdbx_seq_one_letter_code
_entity_poly.pdbx_strand_id
1 'polypeptide(L)'
;MIENKVLLLKTNCELEIVSIDINNVLKELQKLVGGLIEVYPKEDGKYLYIVDEEGICKSKEYNMLAKLIFDINIVGDLIVCDKKLLK
;
A
#
# COMPACT_ATOMS: atom_id res chain seq x y z
N MET A 1 4.43 -17.01 -4.96
CA MET A 1 3.92 -16.24 -3.80
C MET A 1 2.47 -15.93 -4.10
N ILE A 2 1.62 -16.14 -3.12
CA ILE A 2 0.17 -16.30 -3.22
C ILE A 2 -0.43 -15.06 -3.91
N GLU A 3 -1.02 -15.23 -5.10
CA GLU A 3 -1.39 -14.15 -6.04
C GLU A 3 -2.45 -13.18 -5.50
N ASN A 4 -3.08 -13.49 -4.37
CA ASN A 4 -4.12 -12.68 -3.75
C ASN A 4 -3.70 -12.07 -2.41
N LYS A 5 -2.40 -11.96 -2.14
CA LYS A 5 -1.89 -11.37 -0.90
C LYS A 5 -1.13 -10.08 -1.16
N VAL A 6 -1.34 -9.12 -0.27
CA VAL A 6 -0.62 -7.85 -0.24
C VAL A 6 0.06 -7.67 1.10
N LEU A 7 1.12 -6.88 1.11
CA LEU A 7 1.82 -6.49 2.32
C LEU A 7 1.35 -5.09 2.72
N LEU A 8 0.80 -4.94 3.93
CA LEU A 8 0.35 -3.69 4.50
C LEU A 8 1.34 -3.22 5.57
N LEU A 9 1.87 -2.01 5.41
CA LEU A 9 2.73 -1.33 6.38
C LEU A 9 1.93 -0.20 7.00
N LYS A 10 1.62 -0.31 8.29
CA LYS A 10 0.81 0.67 9.02
C LYS A 10 1.69 1.76 9.65
N THR A 11 1.12 2.93 9.92
CA THR A 11 1.85 4.05 10.56
C THR A 11 2.29 3.73 11.99
N ASN A 12 1.60 2.83 12.68
CA ASN A 12 1.91 2.38 14.04
C ASN A 12 3.05 1.34 14.14
N CYS A 13 3.86 1.21 13.08
CA CYS A 13 4.94 0.23 12.97
C CYS A 13 4.50 -1.25 12.96
N GLU A 14 3.25 -1.53 12.62
CA GLU A 14 2.78 -2.89 12.36
C GLU A 14 2.88 -3.25 10.88
N LEU A 15 3.15 -4.53 10.62
CA LEU A 15 3.24 -5.11 9.28
C LEU A 15 2.33 -6.33 9.19
N GLU A 16 1.47 -6.34 8.18
CA GLU A 16 0.47 -7.39 7.99
C GLU A 16 0.51 -7.94 6.56
N ILE A 17 0.31 -9.25 6.42
CA ILE A 17 0.03 -9.85 5.12
C ILE A 17 -1.47 -10.07 5.04
N VAL A 18 -2.12 -9.35 4.12
CA VAL A 18 -3.57 -9.36 3.96
C VAL A 18 -3.93 -10.09 2.68
N SER A 19 -4.89 -11.03 2.77
CA SER A 19 -5.50 -11.64 1.59
C SER A 19 -6.63 -10.76 1.08
N ILE A 20 -6.69 -10.54 -0.23
CA ILE A 20 -7.71 -9.72 -0.90
C ILE A 20 -8.50 -10.54 -1.92
N ASP A 21 -9.71 -10.10 -2.25
CA ASP A 21 -10.50 -10.67 -3.33
C ASP A 21 -10.00 -10.20 -4.69
N ILE A 22 -9.49 -11.14 -5.49
CA ILE A 22 -8.97 -10.87 -6.85
C ILE A 22 -10.04 -10.37 -7.82
N ASN A 23 -11.32 -10.64 -7.55
CA ASN A 23 -12.41 -10.14 -8.40
C ASN A 23 -12.74 -8.68 -8.10
N ASN A 24 -12.20 -8.12 -7.01
CA ASN A 24 -12.52 -6.77 -6.56
C ASN A 24 -11.30 -6.03 -5.99
N VAL A 25 -10.15 -6.22 -6.62
CA VAL A 25 -8.85 -5.71 -6.18
C VAL A 25 -8.88 -4.23 -5.82
N LEU A 26 -9.39 -3.37 -6.70
CA LEU A 26 -9.42 -1.92 -6.48
C LEU A 26 -10.16 -1.56 -5.18
N LYS A 27 -11.34 -2.14 -4.97
CA LYS A 27 -12.17 -1.87 -3.79
C LYS A 27 -11.51 -2.38 -2.51
N GLU A 28 -10.86 -3.55 -2.56
CA GLU A 28 -10.14 -4.10 -1.42
C GLU A 28 -8.95 -3.22 -1.03
N LEU A 29 -8.16 -2.74 -2.01
CA LEU A 29 -7.04 -1.83 -1.76
C LEU A 29 -7.51 -0.48 -1.18
N GLN A 30 -8.57 0.11 -1.74
CA GLN A 30 -9.17 1.35 -1.23
C GLN A 30 -9.67 1.20 0.22
N LYS A 31 -10.28 0.05 0.54
CA LYS A 31 -10.72 -0.27 1.89
C LYS A 31 -9.56 -0.35 2.88
N LEU A 32 -8.42 -0.91 2.47
CA LEU A 32 -7.23 -1.04 3.32
C LEU A 32 -6.62 0.31 3.68
N VAL A 33 -6.53 1.26 2.74
CA VAL A 33 -5.97 2.59 3.03
C VAL A 33 -7.01 3.60 3.58
N GLY A 34 -8.30 3.25 3.52
CA GLY A 34 -9.41 4.06 4.01
C GLY A 34 -9.79 5.23 3.09
N GLY A 35 -9.63 5.09 1.78
CA GLY A 35 -9.83 6.19 0.83
C GLY A 35 -9.52 5.84 -0.62
N LEU A 36 -9.38 6.89 -1.44
CA LEU A 36 -8.85 6.74 -2.80
C LEU A 36 -7.37 6.36 -2.73
N ILE A 37 -6.89 5.69 -3.77
CA ILE A 37 -5.52 5.20 -3.83
C ILE A 37 -4.76 5.87 -4.98
N GLU A 38 -3.46 6.04 -4.79
CA GLU A 38 -2.53 6.37 -5.84
C GLU A 38 -1.34 5.39 -5.84
N VAL A 39 -0.71 5.25 -7.01
CA VAL A 39 0.53 4.47 -7.13
C VAL A 39 1.70 5.40 -6.90
N TYR A 40 2.49 5.12 -5.86
CA TYR A 40 3.69 5.89 -5.55
C TYR A 40 4.71 5.75 -6.70
N PRO A 41 5.34 6.84 -7.16
CA PRO A 41 6.14 6.87 -8.39
C PRO A 41 7.53 6.21 -8.26
N LYS A 42 7.69 5.20 -7.40
CA LYS A 42 8.90 4.40 -7.29
C LYS A 42 8.79 3.17 -8.19
N GLU A 43 9.75 3.01 -9.07
CA GLU A 43 9.82 1.82 -9.92
C GLU A 43 10.50 0.66 -9.19
N ASP A 44 9.75 -0.42 -8.99
CA ASP A 44 10.27 -1.73 -8.65
C ASP A 44 9.86 -2.70 -9.78
N GLY A 45 10.80 -3.49 -10.31
CA GLY A 45 10.55 -4.39 -11.44
C GLY A 45 9.41 -5.39 -11.20
N LYS A 46 9.05 -5.66 -9.94
CA LYS A 46 8.04 -6.63 -9.55
C LYS A 46 6.87 -6.04 -8.77
N TYR A 47 7.12 -5.08 -7.88
CA TYR A 47 6.11 -4.59 -6.95
C TYR A 47 5.56 -3.21 -7.33
N LEU A 48 4.35 -2.93 -6.86
CA LEU A 48 3.76 -1.60 -6.79
C LEU A 48 3.63 -1.18 -5.35
N TYR A 49 3.73 0.12 -5.14
CA TYR A 49 3.58 0.79 -3.87
C TYR A 49 2.33 1.64 -3.96
N ILE A 50 1.32 1.31 -3.17
CA ILE A 50 0.01 1.94 -3.23
C ILE A 50 -0.24 2.65 -1.91
N VAL A 51 -0.66 3.91 -2.00
CA VAL A 51 -0.86 4.79 -0.84
C VAL A 51 -2.21 5.49 -0.95
N ASP A 52 -2.68 6.05 0.17
CA ASP A 52 -3.85 6.93 0.18
C ASP A 52 -3.51 8.27 -0.48
N GLU A 53 -4.32 8.69 -1.45
CA GLU A 53 -4.20 10.00 -2.12
C GLU A 53 -4.37 11.17 -1.12
N GLU A 54 -5.18 10.99 -0.08
CA GLU A 54 -5.55 12.07 0.84
C GLU A 54 -4.62 12.17 2.06
N GLY A 55 -3.50 11.44 2.08
CA GLY A 55 -2.69 11.26 3.29
C GLY A 55 -2.24 12.57 3.95
N ILE A 56 -1.69 13.51 3.16
CA ILE A 56 -1.25 14.81 3.67
C ILE A 56 -2.45 15.68 4.05
N CYS A 57 -3.49 15.69 3.21
CA CYS A 57 -4.71 16.46 3.44
C CYS A 57 -5.40 16.10 4.76
N LYS A 58 -5.35 14.83 5.15
CA LYS A 58 -5.91 14.31 6.41
C LYS A 58 -4.95 14.33 7.59
N SER A 59 -3.78 14.96 7.47
CA SER A 59 -2.75 14.99 8.52
C SER A 59 -2.40 13.60 9.04
N LYS A 60 -2.36 12.60 8.16
CA LYS A 60 -1.96 11.23 8.53
C LYS A 60 -0.52 11.22 9.03
N GLU A 61 -0.22 10.25 9.88
CA GLU A 61 1.11 10.08 10.46
C GLU A 61 2.12 9.59 9.43
N TYR A 62 3.39 9.90 9.68
CA TYR A 62 4.50 9.43 8.85
C TYR A 62 4.65 7.90 8.94
N ASN A 63 4.85 7.25 7.80
CA ASN A 63 5.07 5.81 7.76
C ASN A 63 6.56 5.47 7.89
N MET A 64 7.01 5.23 9.12
CA MET A 64 8.41 4.89 9.39
C MET A 64 8.85 3.60 8.69
N LEU A 65 7.97 2.59 8.61
CA LEU A 65 8.30 1.32 7.95
C LEU A 65 8.52 1.51 6.44
N ALA A 66 7.71 2.33 5.77
CA ALA A 66 7.87 2.62 4.35
C ALA A 66 9.26 3.21 4.05
N LYS A 67 9.76 4.09 4.93
CA LYS A 67 11.10 4.65 4.83
C LYS A 67 12.19 3.62 5.09
N LEU A 68 12.09 2.88 6.19
CA LEU A 68 13.13 1.96 6.62
C LEU A 68 13.32 0.78 5.64
N ILE A 69 12.22 0.27 5.09
CA ILE A 69 12.24 -0.95 4.26
C ILE A 69 12.41 -0.61 2.77
N PHE A 70 11.72 0.42 2.30
CA PHE A 70 11.62 0.72 0.87
C PHE A 70 12.19 2.08 0.47
N ASP A 71 12.71 2.86 1.43
CA ASP A 71 13.18 4.24 1.20
C ASP A 71 12.08 5.14 0.59
N ILE A 72 10.84 4.95 1.03
CA ILE A 72 9.66 5.70 0.57
C ILE A 72 9.25 6.71 1.65
N ASN A 73 9.12 7.99 1.28
CA ASN A 73 8.64 9.04 2.18
C ASN A 73 7.18 9.35 1.92
N ILE A 74 6.29 8.88 2.79
CA ILE A 74 4.84 9.06 2.69
C ILE A 74 4.23 9.24 4.09
N VAL A 75 2.96 9.63 4.11
CA VAL A 75 2.10 9.58 5.30
C VAL A 75 0.97 8.59 5.06
N GLY A 76 0.45 7.98 6.14
CA GLY A 76 -0.55 6.94 6.07
C GLY A 76 0.01 5.56 5.72
N ASP A 77 -0.89 4.59 5.54
CA ASP A 77 -0.51 3.20 5.31
C ASP A 77 0.02 2.99 3.89
N LEU A 78 0.99 2.08 3.74
CA LEU A 78 1.55 1.65 2.47
C LEU A 78 1.12 0.22 2.17
N ILE A 79 0.57 0.00 0.99
CA ILE A 79 0.37 -1.34 0.44
C ILE A 79 1.47 -1.65 -0.56
N VAL A 80 2.08 -2.83 -0.43
CA VAL A 80 3.00 -3.40 -1.42
C VAL A 80 2.34 -4.63 -2.04
N CYS A 81 2.16 -4.60 -3.35
CA CYS A 81 1.54 -5.70 -4.10
C CYS A 81 2.32 -6.04 -5.38
N ASP A 82 2.15 -7.25 -5.89
CA ASP A 82 2.76 -7.66 -7.17
C ASP A 82 2.09 -6.94 -8.33
N LYS A 83 2.86 -6.46 -9.31
CA LYS A 83 2.35 -5.77 -10.52
C LYS A 83 1.32 -6.59 -11.29
N LYS A 84 1.37 -7.93 -11.20
CA LYS A 84 0.41 -8.82 -11.85
C LYS A 84 -1.00 -8.75 -11.25
N LEU A 85 -1.13 -8.23 -10.03
CA LEU A 85 -2.40 -8.11 -9.32
C LEU A 85 -3.35 -7.05 -9.91
N LEU A 86 -2.81 -6.11 -10.69
CA LEU A 86 -3.57 -5.04 -11.37
C LEU A 86 -3.65 -5.23 -12.89
N LYS A 87 -3.28 -6.40 -13.42
CA LYS A 87 -3.37 -6.75 -14.86
C LYS A 87 -4.54 -7.69 -15.10
#